data_AF-A0A3Q2Q9P8-F1
#
_entry.id   AF-A0A3Q2Q9P8-F1
#
_cell.length_a   1.000
_cell.length_b   1.000
_cell.length_c   1.000
_cell.angle_alpha   90.00
_cell.angle_beta   90.00
_cell.angle_gamma   90.00
#
_symmetry.space_group_name_H-M   'P 1'
#
loop_
_entity.id
_entity.type
_entity.pdbx_description
1 polymer ?
#
loop_
_entity_poly.entity_id
_entity_poly.type
_entity_poly.pdbx_seq_one_letter_code
_entity_poly.pdbx_strand_id
1 'polypeptide(L)'
;MRTSSFFASRIWVPVLCLLLPIKDTVDSVDLLAPEKVTATHNGSVKVACQYDLQFKRNTKYWCKGPIYDLCGILVKTPKNRPSDRFFIADDMEAGVFTITMTLIRESDEDVYWCVISRSGRNVYKHVKLVVTQAATTPATTISSFLAQQERSLWTALRWIFFLVMLGCLAMTHVVVWRMKAPRNI
;
A
#
# COMPACT_ATOMS: atom_id res chain seq x y z
N MET A 1 82.34 44.91 -0.74
CA MET A 1 81.68 44.41 0.48
C MET A 1 80.81 43.21 0.09
N ARG A 2 80.91 42.13 0.87
CA ARG A 2 79.95 41.00 1.02
C ARG A 2 78.48 41.48 0.92
N THR A 3 77.48 40.74 0.45
CA THR A 3 77.21 39.28 0.47
C THR A 3 75.93 38.98 -0.34
N SER A 4 75.83 37.73 -0.81
CA SER A 4 74.65 36.86 -0.95
C SER A 4 73.45 37.29 -1.85
N SER A 5 73.12 36.62 -2.97
CA SER A 5 72.66 35.20 -3.14
C SER A 5 71.32 34.95 -2.41
N PHE A 6 70.24 34.37 -2.94
CA PHE A 6 70.00 33.21 -3.81
C PHE A 6 68.53 33.30 -4.30
N PHE A 7 68.26 32.87 -5.55
CA PHE A 7 67.16 31.99 -5.99
C PHE A 7 65.68 32.43 -5.76
N ALA A 8 64.68 32.11 -6.57
CA ALA A 8 64.53 31.25 -7.72
C ALA A 8 63.29 31.70 -8.51
N SER A 9 63.32 31.40 -9.80
CA SER A 9 62.20 31.19 -10.74
C SER A 9 60.79 31.24 -10.14
N ARG A 10 60.03 32.30 -10.45
CA ARG A 10 58.56 32.25 -10.40
C ARG A 10 58.04 32.02 -11.81
N ILE A 11 57.87 30.74 -12.12
CA ILE A 11 57.20 30.24 -13.31
C ILE A 11 55.79 30.83 -13.34
N TRP A 12 55.51 31.55 -14.42
CA TRP A 12 54.21 32.07 -14.78
C TRP A 12 53.35 30.89 -15.25
N VAL A 13 52.57 30.28 -14.36
CA VAL A 13 51.48 29.38 -14.76
C VAL A 13 50.21 30.24 -14.80
N PRO A 14 49.54 30.38 -15.97
CA PRO A 14 48.29 31.09 -16.04
C PRO A 14 47.26 30.31 -15.22
N VAL A 15 46.54 31.05 -14.37
CA VAL A 15 45.40 30.59 -13.58
C VAL A 15 44.30 30.15 -14.54
N LEU A 16 44.40 28.90 -15.03
CA LEU A 16 43.30 28.19 -15.66
C LEU A 16 42.78 27.18 -14.63
N CYS A 17 42.20 27.73 -13.56
CA CYS A 17 41.50 26.93 -12.56
C CYS A 17 40.16 27.60 -12.29
N LEU A 18 39.10 26.89 -12.68
CA LEU A 18 37.77 26.94 -12.08
C LEU A 18 36.92 28.18 -12.39
N LEU A 19 36.56 28.33 -13.67
CA LEU A 19 35.17 28.66 -13.99
C LEU A 19 34.43 27.36 -14.31
N LEU A 20 34.41 26.42 -13.35
CA LEU A 20 33.23 25.58 -13.26
C LEU A 20 32.11 26.56 -12.92
N PRO A 21 31.01 26.63 -13.69
CA PRO A 21 29.82 27.22 -13.11
C PRO A 21 29.62 26.44 -11.82
N ILE A 22 29.69 27.13 -10.68
CA ILE A 22 29.08 26.63 -9.47
C ILE A 22 27.63 26.54 -9.89
N LYS A 23 27.26 25.36 -10.39
CA LYS A 23 25.89 24.96 -10.45
C LYS A 23 25.58 24.82 -8.99
N ASP A 24 25.25 25.95 -8.37
CA ASP A 24 24.46 25.97 -7.16
C ASP A 24 23.21 25.22 -7.57
N THR A 25 23.26 23.90 -7.42
CA THR A 25 22.08 23.09 -7.30
C THR A 25 21.44 23.66 -6.06
N VAL A 26 20.54 24.62 -6.29
CA VAL A 26 19.54 25.01 -5.32
C VAL A 26 18.95 23.69 -4.86
N ASP A 27 19.37 23.27 -3.66
CA ASP A 27 18.87 22.05 -3.06
C ASP A 27 17.35 22.17 -3.02
N SER A 28 16.77 21.04 -3.38
CA SER A 28 15.46 20.87 -3.94
C SER A 28 14.36 21.49 -3.08
N VAL A 29 13.26 21.79 -3.75
CA VAL A 29 11.98 21.99 -3.10
C VAL A 29 11.65 20.71 -2.30
N ASP A 30 12.03 20.68 -1.03
CA ASP A 30 12.04 19.45 -0.24
C ASP A 30 10.71 19.23 0.46
N LEU A 31 9.97 18.24 -0.07
CA LEU A 31 8.90 17.55 0.62
C LEU A 31 9.41 16.17 1.01
N LEU A 32 9.57 15.96 2.31
CA LEU A 32 10.03 14.70 2.88
C LEU A 32 8.83 13.90 3.37
N ALA A 33 8.84 12.61 3.10
CA ALA A 33 7.83 11.66 3.54
C ALA A 33 8.48 10.28 3.69
N PRO A 34 7.93 9.39 4.55
CA PRO A 34 8.38 8.01 4.59
C PRO A 34 8.14 7.33 3.24
N GLU A 35 9.14 6.64 2.70
CA GLU A 35 8.99 5.90 1.44
C GLU A 35 7.94 4.79 1.54
N LYS A 36 7.86 4.17 2.72
CA LYS A 36 6.95 3.07 3.01
C LYS A 36 6.43 3.17 4.43
N VAL A 37 5.15 2.85 4.62
CA VAL A 37 4.53 2.66 5.92
C VAL A 37 3.78 1.33 5.93
N THR A 38 3.72 0.70 7.10
CA THR A 38 3.00 -0.56 7.29
C THR A 38 1.84 -0.32 8.26
N ALA A 39 0.68 -0.87 7.96
CA ALA A 39 -0.49 -0.77 8.82
C ALA A 39 -1.19 -2.12 8.95
N THR A 40 -1.69 -2.42 10.14
CA THR A 40 -2.45 -3.65 10.37
C THR A 40 -3.89 -3.49 9.88
N HIS A 41 -4.48 -4.54 9.32
CA HIS A 41 -5.91 -4.61 9.01
C HIS A 41 -6.77 -4.21 10.22
N ASN A 42 -7.81 -3.40 10.00
CA ASN A 42 -8.64 -2.69 10.99
C ASN A 42 -7.88 -1.73 11.92
N GLY A 43 -6.58 -1.56 11.75
CA GLY A 43 -5.76 -0.63 12.52
C GLY A 43 -5.82 0.80 12.01
N SER A 44 -4.79 1.57 12.37
CA SER A 44 -4.59 2.94 11.90
C SER A 44 -3.11 3.20 11.63
N VAL A 45 -2.83 4.19 10.78
CA VAL A 45 -1.47 4.62 10.47
C VAL A 45 -1.43 6.14 10.36
N LYS A 46 -0.30 6.72 10.78
CA LYS A 46 0.01 8.13 10.60
C LYS A 46 1.16 8.29 9.63
N VAL A 47 1.02 9.21 8.68
CA VAL A 47 2.05 9.58 7.72
C VAL A 47 2.36 11.05 7.93
N ALA A 48 3.59 11.35 8.35
CA ALA A 48 4.07 12.72 8.50
C ALA A 48 4.82 13.13 7.22
N CYS A 49 4.42 14.26 6.64
CA CYS A 49 5.07 14.86 5.49
C CYS A 49 5.65 16.22 5.91
N GLN A 50 6.98 16.33 5.91
CA GLN A 50 7.69 17.55 6.29
C GLN A 50 7.99 18.40 5.06
N TYR A 51 7.82 19.71 5.18
CA TYR A 51 7.92 20.66 4.09
C TYR A 51 8.63 21.94 4.53
N ASP A 52 9.28 22.60 3.56
CA ASP A 52 9.87 23.92 3.77
C ASP A 52 8.81 24.99 4.07
N LEU A 53 9.05 25.84 5.08
CA LEU A 53 8.11 26.85 5.55
C LEU A 53 7.66 27.86 4.48
N GLN A 54 8.35 27.98 3.34
CA GLN A 54 7.85 28.71 2.18
C GLN A 54 6.47 28.19 1.70
N PHE A 55 6.13 26.92 1.97
CA PHE A 55 4.85 26.30 1.63
C PHE A 55 3.81 26.34 2.75
N LYS A 56 4.06 27.09 3.84
CA LYS A 56 3.18 27.18 5.01
C LYS A 56 1.72 27.45 4.65
N ARG A 57 1.47 28.36 3.70
CA ARG A 57 0.11 28.77 3.28
C ARG A 57 -0.46 27.95 2.13
N ASN A 58 0.29 26.99 1.58
CA ASN A 58 -0.15 26.18 0.46
C ASN A 58 -1.08 25.06 0.93
N THR A 59 -2.10 24.76 0.12
CA THR A 59 -2.97 23.60 0.34
C THR A 59 -2.15 22.31 0.32
N LYS A 60 -2.34 21.49 1.35
CA LYS A 60 -1.78 20.15 1.47
C LYS A 60 -2.86 19.13 1.16
N TYR A 61 -2.52 18.02 0.50
CA TYR A 61 -3.47 16.96 0.26
C TYR A 61 -2.85 15.57 0.19
N TRP A 62 -3.67 14.58 0.52
CA TRP A 62 -3.36 13.16 0.46
C TRP A 62 -4.06 12.55 -0.74
N CYS A 63 -3.30 11.91 -1.61
CA CYS A 63 -3.78 11.38 -2.88
C CYS A 63 -3.47 9.88 -3.00
N LYS A 64 -4.38 9.08 -3.55
CA LYS A 64 -4.19 7.62 -3.75
C LYS A 64 -4.14 7.27 -5.22
N GLY A 65 -3.16 6.46 -5.61
CA GLY A 65 -3.07 5.86 -6.93
C GLY A 65 -1.62 5.66 -7.39
N PRO A 66 -1.36 4.71 -8.30
CA PRO A 66 -0.01 4.37 -8.75
C PRO A 66 0.64 5.46 -9.59
N ILE A 67 -0.16 6.33 -10.22
CA ILE A 67 0.28 7.43 -11.06
C ILE A 67 -0.20 8.73 -10.44
N TYR A 68 0.72 9.64 -10.12
CA TYR A 68 0.42 10.93 -9.47
C TYR A 68 -0.64 11.75 -10.23
N ASP A 69 -0.49 11.92 -11.54
CA ASP A 69 -1.40 12.77 -12.33
C ASP A 69 -2.84 12.23 -12.40
N LEU A 70 -3.05 10.96 -12.07
CA LEU A 70 -4.34 10.27 -12.08
C LEU A 70 -4.84 9.91 -10.67
N CYS A 71 -4.12 10.34 -9.62
CA CYS A 71 -4.44 9.96 -8.26
C CYS A 71 -5.75 10.60 -7.78
N GLY A 72 -6.51 9.88 -6.96
CA GLY A 72 -7.72 10.37 -6.32
C GLY A 72 -7.41 11.12 -5.02
N ILE A 73 -7.82 12.38 -4.90
CA ILE A 73 -7.66 13.16 -3.67
C ILE A 73 -8.61 12.61 -2.59
N LEU A 74 -8.04 12.11 -1.50
CA LEU A 74 -8.80 11.55 -0.37
C LEU A 74 -9.13 12.60 0.69
N VAL A 75 -8.19 13.50 0.98
CA VAL A 75 -8.36 14.58 1.98
C VAL A 75 -7.40 15.74 1.70
N LYS A 76 -7.79 16.98 2.05
CA LYS A 76 -6.96 18.18 1.84
C LYS A 76 -7.18 19.29 2.88
N THR A 77 -6.28 20.26 2.90
CA THR A 77 -6.40 21.53 3.65
C THR A 77 -6.75 22.73 2.74
N PRO A 78 -7.59 23.66 3.18
CA PRO A 78 -8.56 23.49 4.26
C PRO A 78 -9.55 22.36 3.94
N LYS A 79 -10.11 21.74 4.98
CA LYS A 79 -11.06 20.62 4.82
C LYS A 79 -12.29 21.11 4.05
N ASN A 80 -12.61 20.46 2.94
CA ASN A 80 -13.77 20.80 2.12
C ASN A 80 -14.81 19.68 2.05
N ARG A 81 -14.41 18.44 2.36
CA ARG A 81 -15.28 17.27 2.40
C ARG A 81 -14.97 16.47 3.66
N PRO A 82 -15.99 16.09 4.45
CA PRO A 82 -15.79 15.17 5.55
C PRO A 82 -15.40 13.80 5.00
N SER A 83 -14.52 13.12 5.73
CA SER A 83 -14.13 11.73 5.49
C SER A 83 -14.04 11.03 6.84
N ASP A 84 -14.66 9.87 6.94
CA ASP A 84 -14.72 9.11 8.21
C ASP A 84 -13.42 8.35 8.50
N ARG A 85 -12.61 8.10 7.45
CA ARG A 85 -11.40 7.27 7.54
C ARG A 85 -10.09 8.01 7.26
N PHE A 86 -10.15 9.18 6.62
CA PHE A 86 -8.97 9.92 6.19
C PHE A 86 -8.98 11.33 6.78
N PHE A 87 -7.95 11.63 7.58
CA PHE A 87 -7.81 12.91 8.25
C PHE A 87 -6.48 13.54 7.87
N ILE A 88 -6.48 14.88 7.77
CA ILE A 88 -5.27 15.68 7.58
C ILE A 88 -5.24 16.80 8.63
N ALA A 89 -4.07 17.00 9.21
CA ALA A 89 -3.75 18.13 10.08
C ALA A 89 -2.44 18.75 9.58
N ASP A 90 -2.37 20.08 9.53
CA ASP A 90 -1.17 20.81 9.10
C ASP A 90 -0.65 21.63 10.28
N ASP A 91 0.50 21.23 10.83
CA ASP A 91 1.26 22.04 11.78
C ASP A 91 2.13 23.01 10.98
N MET A 92 1.59 24.22 10.82
CA MET A 92 2.18 25.28 10.02
C MET A 92 3.44 25.87 10.65
N GLU A 93 3.67 25.71 11.96
CA GLU A 93 4.88 26.18 12.63
C GLU A 93 6.00 25.16 12.52
N ALA A 94 5.68 23.87 12.67
CA ALA A 94 6.63 22.78 12.50
C ALA A 94 6.98 22.49 11.02
N GLY A 95 6.16 22.98 10.08
CA GLY A 95 6.32 22.64 8.66
C GLY A 95 6.02 21.16 8.40
N VAL A 96 5.00 20.60 9.08
CA VAL A 96 4.65 19.18 8.95
C VAL A 96 3.14 19.03 8.84
N PHE A 97 2.67 18.40 7.76
CA PHE A 97 1.29 17.92 7.71
C PHE A 97 1.24 16.41 7.93
N THR A 98 0.31 15.99 8.78
CA THR A 98 0.12 14.59 9.18
C THR A 98 -1.19 14.07 8.63
N ILE A 99 -1.11 12.94 7.94
CA ILE A 99 -2.26 12.17 7.49
C ILE A 99 -2.52 11.08 8.52
N THR A 100 -3.77 10.91 8.91
CA THR A 100 -4.22 9.78 9.72
C THR A 100 -5.23 8.96 8.93
N MET A 101 -4.92 7.68 8.73
CA MET A 101 -5.81 6.72 8.08
C MET A 101 -6.30 5.72 9.13
N THR A 102 -7.60 5.51 9.24
CA THR A 102 -8.23 4.60 10.20
C THR A 102 -9.03 3.51 9.50
N LEU A 103 -9.33 2.42 10.23
CA LEU A 103 -10.08 1.28 9.71
C LEU A 103 -9.46 0.77 8.41
N ILE A 104 -8.16 0.46 8.47
CA ILE A 104 -7.36 0.02 7.33
C ILE A 104 -7.91 -1.29 6.76
N ARG A 105 -8.10 -1.35 5.45
CA ARG A 105 -8.56 -2.51 4.70
C ARG A 105 -7.45 -3.03 3.81
N GLU A 106 -7.52 -4.29 3.38
CA GLU A 106 -6.57 -4.84 2.40
C GLU A 106 -6.56 -4.01 1.11
N SER A 107 -7.72 -3.51 0.67
CA SER A 107 -7.84 -2.64 -0.51
C SER A 107 -7.25 -1.23 -0.32
N ASP A 108 -6.82 -0.87 0.89
CA ASP A 108 -6.08 0.37 1.13
C ASP A 108 -4.59 0.21 0.80
N GLU A 109 -4.03 -1.00 0.65
CA GLU A 109 -2.67 -1.22 0.16
C GLU A 109 -2.50 -0.64 -1.25
N ASP A 110 -1.68 0.40 -1.37
CA ASP A 110 -1.44 1.13 -2.63
C ASP A 110 -0.27 2.12 -2.47
N VAL A 111 0.03 2.84 -3.55
CA VAL A 111 0.85 4.04 -3.56
C VAL A 111 -0.02 5.26 -3.26
N TYR A 112 0.47 6.09 -2.35
CA TYR A 112 -0.11 7.36 -1.96
C TYR A 112 0.88 8.50 -2.19
N TRP A 113 0.39 9.73 -2.11
CA TRP A 113 1.19 10.93 -2.33
C TRP A 113 0.90 11.97 -1.25
N CYS A 114 1.93 12.40 -0.54
CA CYS A 114 1.95 13.71 0.12
C CYS A 114 2.04 14.77 -0.97
N VAL A 115 1.16 15.78 -0.96
CA VAL A 115 1.16 16.81 -2.01
C VAL A 115 0.97 18.20 -1.45
N ILE A 116 1.69 19.16 -2.03
CA ILE A 116 1.56 20.60 -1.80
C ILE A 116 1.14 21.26 -3.12
N SER A 117 -0.03 21.89 -3.09
CA SER A 117 -0.56 22.65 -4.22
C SER A 117 0.21 23.96 -4.39
N ARG A 118 0.71 24.24 -5.60
CA ARG A 118 1.40 25.50 -5.94
C ARG A 118 0.84 26.10 -7.22
N SER A 119 1.08 27.39 -7.41
CA SER A 119 0.93 28.02 -8.72
C SER A 119 1.96 27.40 -9.67
N GLY A 120 1.52 26.52 -10.58
CA GLY A 120 2.38 25.75 -11.48
C GLY A 120 2.42 24.26 -11.11
N ARG A 121 3.62 23.67 -11.10
CA ARG A 121 3.79 22.26 -10.73
C ARG A 121 3.73 22.09 -9.21
N ASN A 122 2.90 21.15 -8.79
CA ASN A 122 2.81 20.75 -7.39
C ASN A 122 4.09 20.05 -6.93
N VAL A 123 4.32 20.08 -5.62
CA VAL A 123 5.40 19.32 -4.97
C VAL A 123 4.77 18.08 -4.38
N TYR A 124 5.34 16.91 -4.63
CA TYR A 124 4.79 15.66 -4.14
C TYR A 124 5.88 14.65 -3.80
N LYS A 125 5.56 13.78 -2.84
CA LYS A 125 6.41 12.64 -2.45
C LYS A 125 5.53 11.41 -2.28
N HIS A 126 5.92 10.31 -2.92
CA HIS A 126 5.16 9.07 -2.83
C HIS A 126 5.42 8.36 -1.49
N VAL A 127 4.42 7.57 -1.08
CA VAL A 127 4.43 6.76 0.13
C VAL A 127 3.75 5.44 -0.20
N LYS A 128 4.46 4.32 -0.06
CA LYS A 128 3.88 2.98 -0.22
C LYS A 128 3.22 2.54 1.08
N LEU A 129 1.92 2.30 1.08
CA LEU A 129 1.23 1.68 2.21
C LEU A 129 1.20 0.17 2.01
N VAL A 130 1.69 -0.58 2.98
CA VAL A 130 1.57 -2.05 3.03
C VAL A 130 0.65 -2.45 4.17
N VAL A 131 -0.26 -3.39 3.91
CA VAL A 131 -1.24 -3.85 4.89
C VAL A 131 -0.85 -5.25 5.39
N THR A 132 -0.73 -5.39 6.71
CA THR A 132 -0.47 -6.68 7.36
C THR A 132 -1.73 -7.18 8.06
N GLN A 133 -1.90 -8.50 8.15
CA GLN A 133 -2.96 -9.06 8.97
C GLN A 133 -2.61 -8.93 10.46
N ALA A 134 -3.61 -8.69 11.29
CA ALA A 134 -3.43 -8.82 12.74
C ALA A 134 -3.09 -10.28 13.03
N ALA A 135 -2.08 -10.53 13.86
CA ALA A 135 -1.77 -11.88 14.32
C ALA A 135 -3.01 -12.45 15.01
N THR A 136 -3.75 -13.28 14.27
CA THR A 136 -4.92 -13.95 14.78
C THR A 136 -4.39 -15.14 15.55
N THR A 137 -4.58 -15.15 16.87
CA THR A 137 -4.31 -16.30 17.74
C THR A 137 -4.89 -17.57 17.07
N PRO A 138 -4.17 -18.70 17.04
CA PRO A 138 -4.48 -19.87 16.20
C PRO A 138 -5.85 -20.55 16.42
N ALA A 139 -6.65 -20.11 17.41
CA ALA A 139 -7.98 -20.63 17.70
C ALA A 139 -8.99 -20.44 16.54
N THR A 140 -8.90 -19.33 15.80
CA THR A 140 -9.85 -19.02 14.73
C THR A 140 -9.62 -19.86 13.46
N THR A 141 -8.36 -20.22 13.18
CA THR A 141 -8.00 -21.10 12.04
C THR A 141 -8.49 -22.52 12.27
N ILE A 142 -8.41 -23.03 13.50
CA ILE A 142 -8.91 -24.37 13.84
C ILE A 142 -10.43 -24.42 13.70
N SER A 143 -11.16 -23.40 14.20
CA SER A 143 -12.62 -23.38 14.13
C SER A 143 -13.16 -23.36 12.68
N SER A 144 -12.55 -22.56 11.81
CA SER A 144 -12.93 -22.50 10.38
C SER A 144 -12.57 -23.79 9.62
N PHE A 145 -11.42 -24.39 9.92
CA PHE A 145 -11.02 -25.68 9.35
C PHE A 145 -11.96 -26.82 9.77
N LEU A 146 -12.31 -26.90 11.05
CA LEU A 146 -13.25 -27.91 11.55
C LEU A 146 -14.65 -27.73 10.95
N ALA A 147 -15.12 -26.49 10.80
CA ALA A 147 -16.41 -26.21 10.14
C ALA A 147 -16.42 -26.57 8.64
N GLN A 148 -15.29 -26.37 7.94
CA GLN A 148 -15.11 -26.78 6.55
C GLN A 148 -15.09 -28.33 6.42
N GLN A 149 -14.37 -29.00 7.32
CA GLN A 149 -14.26 -30.46 7.41
C GLN A 149 -15.62 -31.11 7.65
N GLU A 150 -16.39 -30.62 8.64
CA GLU A 150 -17.75 -31.05 8.93
C GLU A 150 -18.63 -30.97 7.68
N ARG A 151 -18.65 -29.81 7.00
CA ARG A 151 -19.48 -29.58 5.81
C ARG A 151 -19.14 -30.54 4.67
N SER A 152 -17.86 -30.88 4.51
CA SER A 152 -17.39 -31.88 3.55
C SER A 152 -17.93 -33.29 3.86
N LEU A 153 -17.86 -33.73 5.11
CA LEU A 153 -18.36 -35.05 5.55
C LEU A 153 -19.86 -35.22 5.29
N TRP A 154 -20.67 -34.20 5.56
CA TRP A 154 -22.11 -34.21 5.26
C TRP A 154 -22.40 -34.32 3.76
N THR A 155 -21.57 -33.70 2.90
CA THR A 155 -21.73 -33.85 1.45
C THR A 155 -21.42 -35.26 1.00
N ALA A 156 -20.32 -35.85 1.47
CA ALA A 156 -19.95 -37.23 1.15
C ALA A 156 -21.02 -38.23 1.59
N LEU A 157 -21.55 -38.08 2.81
CA LEU A 157 -22.63 -38.92 3.33
C LEU A 157 -23.91 -38.82 2.49
N ARG A 158 -24.26 -37.61 2.01
CA ARG A 158 -25.40 -37.42 1.10
C ARG A 158 -25.22 -38.16 -0.22
N TRP A 159 -24.04 -38.09 -0.83
CA TRP A 159 -23.74 -38.81 -2.08
C TRP A 159 -23.75 -40.33 -1.88
N ILE A 160 -23.17 -40.83 -0.78
CA ILE A 160 -23.18 -42.26 -0.45
C ILE A 160 -24.63 -42.77 -0.32
N PHE A 161 -25.48 -42.06 0.43
CA PHE A 161 -26.87 -42.46 0.60
C PHE A 161 -27.63 -42.48 -0.74
N PHE A 162 -27.39 -41.50 -1.61
CA PHE A 162 -27.99 -41.44 -2.94
C PHE A 162 -27.58 -42.64 -3.82
N LEU A 163 -26.29 -42.99 -3.84
CA LEU A 163 -25.77 -44.13 -4.59
C LEU A 163 -26.33 -45.46 -4.09
N VAL A 164 -26.44 -45.63 -2.76
CA VAL A 164 -27.05 -46.83 -2.16
C VAL A 164 -28.52 -46.96 -2.55
N MET A 165 -29.29 -45.87 -2.49
CA MET A 165 -30.71 -45.88 -2.89
C MET A 165 -30.90 -46.21 -4.37
N LEU A 166 -30.08 -45.64 -5.27
CA LEU A 166 -30.10 -45.96 -6.71
C LEU A 166 -29.74 -47.43 -6.96
N GLY A 167 -28.74 -47.96 -6.26
CA GLY A 167 -28.38 -49.37 -6.31
C GLY A 167 -29.54 -50.28 -5.87
N CYS A 168 -30.19 -49.97 -4.76
CA CYS A 168 -31.37 -50.70 -4.28
C CYS A 168 -32.51 -50.69 -5.30
N LEU A 169 -32.82 -49.55 -5.91
CA LEU A 169 -33.84 -49.44 -6.95
C LEU A 169 -33.49 -50.25 -8.20
N ALA A 170 -32.23 -50.21 -8.64
CA ALA A 170 -31.77 -51.02 -9.76
C ALA A 170 -31.91 -52.52 -9.45
N MET A 171 -31.52 -52.95 -8.25
CA MET A 171 -31.61 -54.35 -7.82
C MET A 171 -33.07 -54.83 -7.76
N THR A 172 -34.00 -54.03 -7.23
CA THR A 172 -35.42 -54.40 -7.23
C THR A 172 -35.99 -54.47 -8.64
N HIS A 173 -35.61 -53.55 -9.53
CA HIS A 173 -35.99 -53.62 -10.95
C HIS A 173 -35.47 -54.89 -11.64
N VAL A 174 -34.21 -55.29 -11.38
CA VAL A 174 -33.64 -56.53 -11.94
C VAL A 174 -34.38 -57.76 -11.41
N VAL A 175 -34.66 -57.83 -10.10
CA VAL A 175 -35.38 -58.96 -9.50
C VAL A 175 -36.81 -59.06 -10.05
N VAL A 176 -37.51 -57.93 -10.19
CA VAL A 176 -38.85 -57.88 -10.78
C VAL A 176 -38.82 -58.31 -12.25
N TRP A 177 -37.84 -57.85 -13.01
CA TRP A 177 -37.61 -58.30 -14.40
C TRP A 177 -37.35 -59.81 -14.47
N ARG A 178 -36.51 -60.34 -13.58
CA ARG A 178 -36.21 -61.78 -13.51
C ARG A 178 -37.45 -62.62 -13.16
N MET A 179 -38.31 -62.11 -12.28
CA MET A 179 -39.58 -62.79 -11.95
C MET A 179 -40.63 -62.69 -13.05
N LYS A 180 -40.59 -61.65 -13.89
CA LYS A 180 -41.54 -61.45 -14.99
C LYS A 180 -41.09 -62.10 -16.31
N ALA A 181 -39.87 -62.64 -16.39
CA ALA A 181 -39.40 -63.38 -17.55
C ALA A 181 -40.33 -64.59 -17.79
N PRO A 182 -40.93 -64.74 -18.99
CA PRO A 182 -41.84 -65.83 -19.29
C PRO A 182 -41.10 -67.17 -19.19
N ARG A 183 -41.65 -68.08 -18.38
CA ARG A 183 -41.26 -69.49 -18.36
C ARG A 183 -41.78 -70.08 -19.68
N ASN A 184 -40.92 -70.14 -20.69
CA ASN A 184 -41.25 -70.81 -21.94
C ASN A 184 -41.37 -72.31 -21.65
N ILE A 185 -42.60 -72.81 -21.75
CA ILE A 185 -42.95 -74.24 -21.87
C ILE A 185 -42.49 -74.72 -23.24
#